data_AF-A0A8H9L4T8-F1
#
_entry.id   AF-A0A8H9L4T8-F1
#
_cell.length_a   1.000
_cell.length_b   1.000
_cell.length_c   1.000
_cell.angle_alpha   90.00
_cell.angle_beta   90.00
_cell.angle_gamma   90.00
#
_symmetry.space_group_name_H-M   'P 1'
#
loop_
_entity.id
_entity.type
_entity.pdbx_description
1 polymer ?
#
loop_
_entity_poly.entity_id
_entity_poly.type
_entity_poly.pdbx_seq_one_letter_code
_entity_poly.pdbx_strand_id
1 'polypeptide(L)'
;MAERLQQFIGADSEQVSRAPAAPPRLLFLSDTLPPLGQYLQERSPFLRGCAVTDVRSQEEATGLSGPAPDLVVLQIAPGRTPCDALVEHAKRHWPQTALLAFSVEAGQDLTSLGERFGIMTTLAAPNLKALHDSIEQEVTQLSFGAIRGVTLPNLLQILHWESRTLAVKVQDAGNWGRLHLRGGDVVDAYEHAGGHTGEEGALILLGLPHPRLSLERSYHNQRRVIRSTLTTLLMEAMKRLDETPAAAAPDTPLLEDAMFFKRWLEPYAAHSADVASPDPPTPGAAGPSPAPHSPEDTTMSNVKDILDSAMGIDGALAAALVDYSSGMALGTAGGGMNLELAAAGNTEVVRAKLRTMESLGIKGQIEDILITLESQYHIIYVMPQLSMFLYLVLSKDRANLAMARFKLKSLAGTISV
;
A
#
# COMPACT_ATOMS: atom_id res chain seq x y z
N MET A 1 -39.18 -17.08 5.76
CA MET A 1 -37.82 -16.71 5.29
C MET A 1 -37.41 -15.28 5.69
N ALA A 2 -38.35 -14.43 6.15
CA ALA A 2 -38.03 -13.12 6.76
C ALA A 2 -37.81 -13.17 8.30
N GLU A 3 -38.25 -14.23 9.00
CA GLU A 3 -38.05 -14.38 10.45
C GLU A 3 -36.76 -15.13 10.85
N ARG A 4 -36.05 -15.77 9.92
CA ARG A 4 -34.78 -16.46 10.22
C ARG A 4 -33.54 -15.56 10.16
N LEU A 5 -33.71 -14.28 9.80
CA LEU A 5 -32.66 -13.27 9.78
C LEU A 5 -32.55 -12.47 11.08
N GLN A 6 -33.47 -12.67 12.04
CA GLN A 6 -33.39 -12.06 13.37
C GLN A 6 -32.78 -12.98 14.45
N GLN A 7 -32.38 -14.21 14.11
CA GLN A 7 -31.80 -15.18 15.04
C GLN A 7 -30.26 -15.28 15.03
N PHE A 8 -29.56 -14.45 14.24
CA PHE A 8 -28.08 -14.43 14.18
C PHE A 8 -27.46 -13.09 14.59
N ILE A 9 -28.18 -12.26 15.35
CA ILE A 9 -27.58 -11.21 16.18
C ILE A 9 -27.50 -11.80 17.59
N GLY A 10 -26.30 -12.22 17.97
CA GLY A 10 -26.01 -12.94 19.20
C GLY A 10 -26.26 -12.13 20.47
N ALA A 11 -26.65 -12.85 21.51
CA ALA A 11 -26.45 -12.43 22.89
C ALA A 11 -25.08 -12.95 23.34
N ASP A 12 -24.19 -12.00 23.69
CA ASP A 12 -23.06 -12.04 24.63
C ASP A 12 -21.98 -13.15 24.50
N SER A 13 -20.67 -12.90 24.60
CA SER A 13 -19.88 -11.68 24.76
C SER A 13 -18.41 -12.12 24.84
N GLU A 14 -17.56 -11.63 23.94
CA GLU A 14 -16.23 -11.14 24.35
C GLU A 14 -15.77 -10.10 23.33
N GLN A 15 -15.81 -8.86 23.79
CA GLN A 15 -15.60 -7.64 23.04
C GLN A 15 -14.12 -7.49 22.67
N VAL A 16 -13.78 -7.62 21.40
CA VAL A 16 -12.73 -6.76 20.82
C VAL A 16 -13.46 -5.62 20.12
N SER A 17 -13.72 -4.57 20.91
CA SER A 17 -14.30 -3.31 20.48
C SER A 17 -13.54 -2.75 19.27
N ARG A 18 -14.07 -2.97 18.06
CA ARG A 18 -13.71 -2.16 16.90
C ARG A 18 -14.52 -0.89 17.03
N ALA A 19 -13.93 0.12 17.68
CA ALA A 19 -14.55 1.44 17.78
C ALA A 19 -14.99 1.90 16.38
N PRO A 20 -16.16 2.54 16.23
CA PRO A 20 -16.49 3.23 14.99
C PRO A 20 -15.34 4.19 14.67
N ALA A 21 -14.90 4.24 13.40
CA ALA A 21 -13.89 5.21 12.98
C ALA A 21 -14.38 6.59 13.43
N ALA A 22 -13.64 7.23 14.34
CA ALA A 22 -14.04 8.51 14.88
C ALA A 22 -14.19 9.50 13.72
N PRO A 23 -15.23 10.36 13.74
CA PRO A 23 -15.40 11.35 12.68
C PRO A 23 -14.17 12.26 12.63
N PRO A 24 -13.70 12.65 11.44
CA PRO A 24 -12.55 13.53 11.29
C PRO A 24 -12.81 14.86 12.03
N ARG A 25 -11.83 15.30 12.79
CA ARG A 25 -11.89 16.45 13.68
C ARG A 25 -11.30 17.67 13.00
N LEU A 26 -12.11 18.70 12.79
CA LEU A 26 -11.73 19.92 12.12
C LEU A 26 -11.73 21.08 13.12
N LEU A 27 -10.63 21.82 13.18
CA LEU A 27 -10.50 23.01 14.02
C LEU A 27 -10.43 24.26 13.12
N PHE A 28 -11.37 25.18 13.28
CA PHE A 28 -11.43 26.43 12.53
C PHE A 28 -10.97 27.58 13.42
N LEU A 29 -9.83 28.18 13.11
CA LEU A 29 -9.43 29.47 13.69
C LEU A 29 -9.95 30.58 12.77
N SER A 30 -11.11 31.11 13.11
CA SER A 30 -11.78 32.18 12.37
C SER A 30 -12.48 33.12 13.35
N ASP A 31 -12.60 34.39 13.00
CA ASP A 31 -13.33 35.38 13.80
C ASP A 31 -14.59 35.88 13.09
N THR A 32 -15.05 35.11 12.11
CA THR A 32 -16.30 35.34 11.40
C THR A 32 -17.51 35.14 12.30
N LEU A 33 -18.56 35.92 12.04
CA LEU A 33 -19.88 35.75 12.63
C LEU A 33 -20.90 35.65 11.50
N PRO A 34 -21.64 34.52 11.38
CA PRO A 34 -21.57 33.31 12.21
C PRO A 34 -20.23 32.56 12.09
N PRO A 35 -19.87 31.67 13.05
CA PRO A 35 -18.63 30.89 13.00
C PRO A 35 -18.52 30.09 11.70
N LEU A 36 -17.36 30.18 11.04
CA LEU A 36 -17.15 29.65 9.69
C LEU A 36 -17.34 28.13 9.62
N GLY A 37 -16.81 27.40 10.59
CA GLY A 37 -16.91 25.95 10.64
C GLY A 37 -18.36 25.49 10.71
N GLN A 38 -19.11 25.99 11.69
CA GLN A 38 -20.56 25.74 11.80
C GLN A 38 -21.33 26.14 10.54
N TYR A 39 -21.03 27.32 9.98
CA TYR A 39 -21.70 27.81 8.78
C TYR A 39 -21.50 26.88 7.57
N LEU A 40 -20.28 26.35 7.40
CA LEU A 40 -19.96 25.37 6.35
C LEU A 40 -20.58 24.01 6.65
N GLN A 41 -20.61 23.58 7.91
CA GLN A 41 -21.20 22.32 8.34
C GLN A 41 -22.70 22.21 8.02
N GLU A 42 -23.47 23.28 8.22
CA GLU A 42 -24.90 23.30 7.87
C GLU A 42 -25.15 23.06 6.37
N ARG A 43 -24.27 23.61 5.53
CA ARG A 43 -24.43 23.69 4.07
C ARG A 43 -23.75 22.56 3.31
N SER A 44 -22.84 21.82 3.95
CA SER A 44 -22.11 20.72 3.35
C SER A 44 -22.54 19.37 3.93
N PRO A 45 -23.06 18.44 3.10
CA PRO A 45 -23.34 17.08 3.53
C PRO A 45 -22.09 16.35 4.06
N PHE A 46 -20.91 16.65 3.49
CA PHE A 46 -19.64 16.06 3.89
C PHE A 46 -19.23 16.51 5.30
N LEU A 47 -19.24 17.83 5.56
CA LEU A 47 -18.82 18.38 6.84
C LEU A 47 -19.77 18.03 8.00
N ARG A 48 -21.04 17.68 7.73
CA ARG A 48 -21.95 17.12 8.75
C ARG A 48 -21.44 15.81 9.35
N GLY A 49 -20.63 15.06 8.60
CA GLY A 49 -19.97 13.85 9.08
C GLY A 49 -18.68 14.12 9.88
N CYS A 50 -18.24 15.38 9.97
CA CYS A 50 -17.01 15.78 10.66
C CYS A 50 -17.32 16.38 12.04
N ALA A 51 -16.42 16.21 12.99
CA ALA A 51 -16.48 16.91 14.28
C ALA A 51 -15.83 18.30 14.12
N VAL A 52 -16.64 19.35 14.07
CA VAL A 52 -16.19 20.73 13.82
C VAL A 52 -16.11 21.52 15.12
N THR A 53 -14.96 22.15 15.36
CA THR A 53 -14.72 23.07 16.48
C THR A 53 -14.29 24.42 15.92
N ASP A 54 -15.04 25.48 16.22
CA ASP A 54 -14.66 26.87 15.91
C ASP A 54 -13.99 27.51 17.13
N VAL A 55 -12.87 28.18 16.91
CA VAL A 55 -12.12 28.95 17.91
C VAL A 55 -11.81 30.34 17.37
N ARG A 56 -11.80 31.33 18.25
CA ARG A 56 -11.59 32.74 17.87
C ARG A 56 -10.16 33.23 18.15
N SER A 57 -9.40 32.49 18.95
CA SER A 57 -8.04 32.82 19.29
C SER A 57 -7.13 31.58 19.32
N GLN A 58 -5.82 31.80 19.15
CA GLN A 58 -4.82 30.74 19.27
C GLN A 58 -4.68 30.21 20.71
N GLU A 59 -4.97 31.02 21.72
CA GLU A 59 -4.96 30.58 23.14
C GLU A 59 -6.07 29.57 23.39
N GLU A 60 -7.28 29.85 22.87
CA GLU A 60 -8.40 28.92 22.91
C GLU A 60 -8.06 27.62 22.18
N ALA A 61 -7.45 27.73 20.99
CA ALA A 61 -7.03 26.58 20.18
C ALA A 61 -6.00 25.68 20.90
N THR A 62 -4.98 26.27 21.51
CA THR A 62 -3.90 25.53 22.22
C THR A 62 -4.33 25.04 23.61
N GLY A 63 -5.36 25.64 24.21
CA GLY A 63 -5.93 25.25 25.49
C GLY A 63 -6.95 24.10 25.42
N LEU A 64 -7.33 23.65 24.22
CA LEU A 64 -8.28 22.55 24.05
C LEU A 64 -7.73 21.25 24.66
N SER A 65 -8.41 20.76 25.69
CA SER A 65 -8.16 19.42 26.24
C SER A 65 -8.92 18.38 25.40
N GLY A 66 -8.21 17.74 24.47
CA GLY A 66 -8.76 16.72 23.59
C GLY A 66 -7.69 16.10 22.69
N PRO A 67 -8.04 15.04 21.92
CA PRO A 67 -7.13 14.51 20.91
C PRO A 67 -6.92 15.54 19.79
N ALA A 68 -5.75 15.46 19.16
CA ALA A 68 -5.35 16.37 18.10
C ALA A 68 -6.40 16.43 16.97
N PRO A 69 -6.65 17.61 16.38
CA PRO A 69 -7.50 17.72 15.20
C PRO A 69 -6.83 17.05 13.99
N ASP A 70 -7.61 16.55 13.04
CA ASP A 70 -7.08 15.97 11.79
C ASP A 70 -6.70 17.08 10.79
N LEU A 71 -7.47 18.17 10.77
CA LEU A 71 -7.20 19.37 9.97
C LEU A 71 -7.50 20.64 10.77
N VAL A 72 -6.61 21.61 10.66
CA VAL A 72 -6.78 22.96 11.22
C VAL A 72 -6.89 23.95 10.07
N VAL A 73 -7.99 24.70 10.03
CA VAL A 73 -8.27 25.74 9.03
C VAL A 73 -7.98 27.10 9.65
N LEU A 74 -7.02 27.82 9.08
CA LEU A 74 -6.52 29.10 9.58
C LEU A 74 -6.98 30.25 8.69
N GLN A 75 -7.81 31.13 9.22
CA GLN A 75 -8.10 32.41 8.56
C GLN A 75 -6.99 33.41 8.86
N ILE A 76 -6.33 33.90 7.81
CA ILE A 76 -5.27 34.90 7.90
C ILE A 76 -5.84 36.25 7.45
N ALA A 77 -5.68 37.28 8.28
CA ALA A 77 -6.07 38.64 7.95
C ALA A 77 -4.94 39.61 8.32
N PRO A 78 -4.72 40.68 7.55
CA PRO A 78 -3.70 41.67 7.87
C PRO A 78 -3.98 42.34 9.22
N GLY A 79 -2.94 42.45 10.07
CA GLY A 79 -3.03 43.09 11.38
C GLY A 79 -3.77 42.30 12.47
N ARG A 80 -4.11 41.03 12.23
CA ARG A 80 -4.77 40.15 13.22
C ARG A 80 -3.81 39.20 13.91
N THR A 81 -4.35 38.50 14.92
CA THR A 81 -3.68 37.52 15.78
C THR A 81 -2.69 36.66 14.99
N PRO A 82 -1.39 36.68 15.32
CA PRO A 82 -0.42 35.82 14.65
C PRO A 82 -0.82 34.37 14.89
N CYS A 83 -0.97 33.56 13.84
CA CYS A 83 -1.22 32.12 13.98
C CYS A 83 0.02 31.33 14.40
N ASP A 84 1.16 32.01 14.50
CA ASP A 84 2.48 31.43 14.74
C ASP A 84 2.53 30.52 15.98
N ALA A 85 1.92 30.91 17.10
CA ALA A 85 1.98 30.10 18.31
C ALA A 85 1.15 28.81 18.18
N LEU A 86 0.01 28.87 17.49
CA LEU A 86 -0.79 27.68 17.19
C LEU A 86 -0.05 26.74 16.24
N VAL A 87 0.62 27.27 15.22
CA VAL A 87 1.38 26.45 14.26
C VAL A 87 2.61 25.82 14.91
N GLU A 88 3.33 26.56 15.77
CA GLU A 88 4.42 26.02 16.59
C GLU A 88 3.93 24.96 17.58
N HIS A 89 2.76 25.17 18.19
CA HIS A 89 2.12 24.17 19.03
C HIS A 89 1.79 22.90 18.22
N ALA A 90 1.16 23.06 17.05
CA ALA A 90 0.82 21.95 16.16
C ALA A 90 2.08 21.16 15.74
N LYS A 91 3.18 21.86 15.43
CA LYS A 91 4.47 21.23 15.11
C LYS A 91 5.00 20.34 16.24
N ARG A 92 4.78 20.72 17.50
CA ARG A 92 5.29 20.00 18.67
C ARG A 92 4.35 18.90 19.17
N HIS A 93 3.05 19.19 19.17
CA HIS A 93 2.05 18.35 19.84
C HIS A 93 1.13 17.62 18.87
N TRP A 94 0.98 18.11 17.63
CA TRP A 94 0.04 17.58 16.64
C TRP A 94 0.72 17.23 15.29
N PRO A 95 1.68 16.28 15.27
CA PRO A 95 2.48 15.97 14.08
C PRO A 95 1.68 15.35 12.92
N GLN A 96 0.47 14.87 13.17
CA GLN A 96 -0.42 14.24 12.18
C GLN A 96 -1.53 15.18 11.67
N THR A 97 -1.53 16.44 12.12
CA THR A 97 -2.55 17.42 11.76
C THR A 97 -2.17 18.17 10.50
N ALA A 98 -3.08 18.19 9.51
CA ALA A 98 -2.97 19.07 8.36
C ALA A 98 -3.30 20.52 8.74
N LEU A 99 -2.69 21.49 8.04
CA LEU A 99 -3.04 22.91 8.15
C LEU A 99 -3.44 23.39 6.77
N LEU A 100 -4.56 24.07 6.69
CA LEU A 100 -5.00 24.82 5.53
C LEU A 100 -5.11 26.27 5.98
N ALA A 101 -4.40 27.18 5.30
CA ALA A 101 -4.51 28.60 5.57
C ALA A 101 -5.21 29.31 4.41
N PHE A 102 -6.04 30.30 4.71
CA PHE A 102 -6.62 31.14 3.68
C PHE A 102 -6.59 32.61 4.08
N SER A 103 -6.40 33.50 3.09
CA SER A 103 -6.50 34.94 3.30
C SER A 103 -7.91 35.42 3.00
N VAL A 104 -8.32 36.50 3.67
CA VAL A 104 -9.56 37.23 3.36
C VAL A 104 -9.35 38.24 2.22
N GLU A 105 -8.13 38.71 1.99
CA GLU A 105 -7.80 39.74 0.99
C GLU A 105 -7.12 39.16 -0.24
N ALA A 106 -7.61 39.53 -1.41
CA ALA A 106 -6.99 39.15 -2.68
C ALA A 106 -5.65 39.89 -2.82
N GLY A 107 -4.54 39.16 -2.78
CA GLY A 107 -3.18 39.70 -2.94
C GLY A 107 -2.30 39.63 -1.69
N GLN A 108 -2.80 39.14 -0.56
CA GLN A 108 -1.95 38.84 0.59
C GLN A 108 -1.04 37.64 0.29
N ASP A 109 0.27 37.83 0.45
CA ASP A 109 1.25 36.77 0.25
C ASP A 109 1.26 35.79 1.44
N LEU A 110 0.75 34.58 1.19
CA LEU A 110 0.77 33.46 2.14
C LEU A 110 1.99 32.56 1.96
N THR A 111 2.86 32.83 0.98
CA THR A 111 4.06 32.02 0.69
C THR A 111 5.00 32.01 1.89
N SER A 112 5.10 33.13 2.61
CA SER A 112 5.88 33.28 3.84
C SER A 112 5.46 32.32 4.97
N LEU A 113 4.19 31.93 5.06
CA LEU A 113 3.73 30.90 6.00
C LEU A 113 4.24 29.52 5.60
N GLY A 114 4.21 29.23 4.30
CA GLY A 114 4.81 28.03 3.72
C GLY A 114 6.30 27.93 4.01
N GLU A 115 7.03 29.05 3.94
CA GLU A 115 8.47 29.16 4.26
C GLU A 115 8.79 29.02 5.75
N ARG A 116 7.91 29.45 6.64
CA ARG A 116 8.16 29.36 8.09
C ARG A 116 7.73 28.01 8.68
N PHE A 117 6.67 27.41 8.14
CA PHE A 117 5.96 26.31 8.80
C PHE A 117 5.78 25.06 7.92
N GLY A 118 6.48 24.99 6.78
CA GLY A 118 6.42 23.88 5.84
C GLY A 118 5.30 24.02 4.81
N ILE A 119 5.39 23.24 3.72
CA ILE A 119 4.40 23.27 2.63
C ILE A 119 3.02 22.92 3.20
N MET A 120 2.06 23.81 2.99
CA MET A 120 0.67 23.68 3.43
C MET A 120 -0.25 24.27 2.38
N THR A 121 -1.49 23.81 2.35
CA THR A 121 -2.47 24.34 1.40
C THR A 121 -2.84 25.77 1.77
N THR A 122 -2.57 26.70 0.87
CA THR A 122 -2.86 28.13 1.04
C THR A 122 -3.85 28.60 -0.02
N LEU A 123 -4.85 29.36 0.40
CA LEU A 123 -5.87 29.91 -0.50
C LEU A 123 -5.92 31.43 -0.40
N ALA A 124 -5.77 32.14 -1.52
CA ALA A 124 -5.89 33.59 -1.55
C ALA A 124 -7.35 33.99 -1.78
N ALA A 125 -8.01 34.59 -0.78
CA ALA A 125 -9.40 35.04 -0.84
C ALA A 125 -10.38 34.06 -1.52
N PRO A 126 -10.44 32.78 -1.06
CA PRO A 126 -11.32 31.81 -1.66
C PRO A 126 -12.78 32.19 -1.43
N ASN A 127 -13.64 31.91 -2.40
CA ASN A 127 -15.08 31.87 -2.14
C ASN A 127 -15.43 30.64 -1.27
N LEU A 128 -16.62 30.63 -0.68
CA LEU A 128 -17.05 29.55 0.23
C LEU A 128 -17.00 28.16 -0.41
N LYS A 129 -17.31 28.05 -1.71
CA LYS A 129 -17.26 26.79 -2.43
C LYS A 129 -15.82 26.29 -2.60
N ALA A 130 -14.91 27.16 -3.03
CA ALA A 130 -13.50 26.83 -3.18
C ALA A 130 -12.83 26.44 -1.85
N LEU A 131 -13.20 27.12 -0.76
CA LEU A 131 -12.74 26.75 0.57
C LEU A 131 -13.28 25.37 0.98
N HIS A 132 -14.58 25.14 0.77
CA HIS A 132 -15.20 23.84 1.03
C HIS A 132 -14.51 22.71 0.27
N ASP A 133 -14.36 22.84 -1.05
CA ASP A 133 -13.79 21.82 -1.92
C ASP A 133 -12.34 21.51 -1.51
N SER A 134 -11.58 22.53 -1.09
CA SER A 134 -10.21 22.35 -0.58
C SER A 134 -10.17 21.63 0.77
N ILE A 135 -11.11 21.91 1.68
CA ILE A 135 -11.22 21.21 2.97
C ILE A 135 -11.59 19.74 2.73
N GLU A 136 -12.58 19.47 1.89
CA GLU A 136 -13.00 18.10 1.55
C GLU A 136 -11.85 17.31 0.92
N GLN A 137 -11.12 17.93 -0.01
CA GLN A 137 -9.95 17.32 -0.63
C GLN A 137 -8.86 17.02 0.40
N GLU A 138 -8.51 17.98 1.26
CA GLU A 138 -7.50 17.76 2.32
C GLU A 138 -7.91 16.62 3.23
N VAL A 139 -9.13 16.65 3.78
CA VAL A 139 -9.64 15.62 4.71
C VAL A 139 -9.65 14.24 4.05
N THR A 140 -10.03 14.15 2.78
CA THR A 140 -10.05 12.88 2.04
C THR A 140 -8.64 12.37 1.75
N GLN A 141 -7.67 13.27 1.62
CA GLN A 141 -6.27 12.93 1.32
C GLN A 141 -5.42 12.65 2.57
N LEU A 142 -5.93 12.93 3.78
CA LEU A 142 -5.24 12.64 5.05
C LEU A 142 -4.92 11.16 5.17
N SER A 143 -3.66 10.82 4.93
CA SER A 143 -3.12 9.46 5.05
C SER A 143 -2.08 9.45 6.18
N PHE A 144 -2.46 9.88 7.38
CA PHE A 144 -1.55 9.93 8.54
C PHE A 144 -1.79 8.73 9.46
N GLY A 145 -0.71 8.22 10.06
CA GLY A 145 -0.80 7.09 10.98
C GLY A 145 0.29 6.05 10.81
N ALA A 146 0.22 5.01 11.65
CA ALA A 146 1.18 3.90 11.65
C ALA A 146 0.94 2.98 10.45
N ILE A 147 1.99 2.72 9.68
CA ILE A 147 1.98 1.78 8.57
C ILE A 147 2.56 0.45 9.06
N ARG A 148 1.84 -0.63 8.79
CA ARG A 148 2.24 -2.00 9.12
C ARG A 148 2.25 -2.85 7.85
N GLY A 149 3.17 -3.81 7.78
CA GLY A 149 3.23 -4.78 6.68
C GLY A 149 3.89 -4.26 5.39
N VAL A 150 4.53 -3.08 5.42
CA VAL A 150 5.24 -2.50 4.27
C VAL A 150 6.64 -2.08 4.72
N THR A 151 7.65 -2.37 3.91
CA THR A 151 9.04 -1.95 4.16
C THR A 151 9.23 -0.47 3.86
N LEU A 152 10.22 0.15 4.50
CA LEU A 152 10.52 1.58 4.27
C LEU A 152 10.85 1.89 2.79
N PRO A 153 11.69 1.11 2.08
CA PRO A 153 11.91 1.32 0.65
C PRO A 153 10.63 1.27 -0.19
N ASN A 154 9.77 0.28 0.05
CA ASN A 154 8.52 0.14 -0.71
C ASN A 154 7.55 1.29 -0.42
N LEU A 155 7.47 1.73 0.84
CA LEU A 155 6.67 2.91 1.21
C LEU A 155 7.18 4.16 0.49
N LEU A 156 8.48 4.41 0.48
CA LEU A 156 9.04 5.57 -0.22
C LEU A 156 8.80 5.52 -1.73
N GLN A 157 8.82 4.33 -2.36
CA GLN A 157 8.48 4.17 -3.77
C GLN A 157 7.02 4.51 -4.05
N ILE A 158 6.09 4.05 -3.21
CA ILE A 158 4.66 4.38 -3.33
C ILE A 158 4.46 5.90 -3.21
N LEU A 159 5.05 6.51 -2.17
CA LEU A 159 4.97 7.95 -1.95
C LEU A 159 5.62 8.77 -3.08
N HIS A 160 6.67 8.23 -3.69
CA HIS A 160 7.33 8.81 -4.85
C HIS A 160 6.40 8.85 -6.06
N TRP A 161 5.77 7.72 -6.40
CA TRP A 161 4.83 7.63 -7.51
C TRP A 161 3.58 8.47 -7.31
N GLU A 162 3.05 8.52 -6.09
CA GLU A 162 1.93 9.39 -5.74
C GLU A 162 2.32 10.88 -5.63
N SER A 163 3.60 11.24 -5.85
CA SER A 163 4.11 12.62 -5.73
C SER A 163 3.79 13.26 -4.37
N ARG A 164 3.77 12.47 -3.30
CA ARG A 164 3.34 12.92 -1.97
C ARG A 164 4.37 13.83 -1.31
N THR A 165 3.88 14.82 -0.57
CA THR A 165 4.69 15.78 0.19
C THR A 165 4.36 15.63 1.67
N LEU A 166 5.18 14.85 2.39
CA LEU A 166 4.95 14.51 3.80
C LEU A 166 6.27 14.07 4.47
N ALA A 167 6.24 13.74 5.76
CA ALA A 167 7.37 13.13 6.44
C ALA A 167 7.07 11.68 6.81
N VAL A 168 8.04 10.80 6.62
CA VAL A 168 7.98 9.42 7.14
C VAL A 168 8.80 9.38 8.40
N LYS A 169 8.15 9.20 9.55
CA LYS A 169 8.84 8.89 10.79
C LYS A 169 9.14 7.40 10.84
N VAL A 170 10.41 7.10 11.05
CA VAL A 170 11.00 5.77 11.08
C VAL A 170 11.46 5.54 12.52
N GLN A 171 11.01 4.47 13.17
CA GLN A 171 11.36 4.21 14.56
C GLN A 171 11.68 2.74 14.79
N ASP A 172 12.78 2.47 15.46
CA ASP A 172 13.20 1.15 15.96
C ASP A 172 13.46 1.22 17.48
N ALA A 173 13.72 0.08 18.13
CA ALA A 173 13.74 -0.09 19.59
C ALA A 173 14.66 0.89 20.37
N GLY A 174 15.66 1.49 19.70
CA GLY A 174 16.56 2.48 20.30
C GLY A 174 16.88 3.69 19.43
N ASN A 175 16.30 3.80 18.23
CA ASN A 175 16.58 4.91 17.31
C ASN A 175 15.30 5.36 16.61
N TRP A 176 15.21 6.65 16.30
CA TRP A 176 14.15 7.17 15.47
C TRP A 176 14.66 8.28 14.57
N GLY A 177 13.96 8.53 13.48
CA GLY A 177 14.26 9.63 12.61
C GLY A 177 13.10 9.96 11.70
N ARG A 178 13.33 10.93 10.83
CA ARG A 178 12.34 11.43 9.87
C ARG A 178 12.98 11.56 8.50
N LEU A 179 12.27 11.08 7.50
CA LEU A 179 12.55 11.34 6.10
C LEU A 179 11.54 12.38 5.62
N HIS A 180 12.02 13.48 5.07
CA HIS A 180 11.20 14.57 4.58
C HIS A 180 11.04 14.46 3.06
N LEU A 181 9.80 14.35 2.59
CA LEU A 181 9.47 14.23 1.17
C LEU A 181 8.83 15.50 0.62
N ARG A 182 9.14 15.80 -0.64
CA ARG A 182 8.50 16.84 -1.46
C ARG A 182 8.27 16.33 -2.87
N GLY A 183 7.01 16.33 -3.31
CA GLY A 183 6.66 15.84 -4.65
C GLY A 183 7.12 14.39 -4.87
N GLY A 184 7.11 13.57 -3.81
CA GLY A 184 7.60 12.20 -3.87
C GLY A 184 9.11 12.02 -3.72
N ASP A 185 9.92 13.08 -3.82
CA ASP A 185 11.37 13.01 -3.62
C ASP A 185 11.74 13.17 -2.15
N VAL A 186 12.70 12.38 -1.67
CA VAL A 186 13.33 12.60 -0.36
C VAL A 186 14.26 13.81 -0.47
N VAL A 187 13.92 14.89 0.23
CA VAL A 187 14.62 16.18 0.14
C VAL A 187 15.51 16.46 1.34
N ASP A 188 15.20 15.86 2.50
CA ASP A 188 16.00 15.96 3.72
C ASP A 188 15.72 14.76 4.62
N ALA A 189 16.59 14.51 5.59
CA ALA A 189 16.38 13.50 6.62
C ALA A 189 17.04 13.92 7.92
N TYR A 190 16.53 13.38 9.03
CA TYR A 190 17.09 13.57 10.36
C TYR A 190 17.03 12.26 11.13
N GLU A 191 18.16 11.84 11.67
CA GLU A 191 18.32 10.67 12.53
C GLU A 191 18.69 11.13 13.94
N HIS A 192 18.04 10.55 14.96
CA HIS A 192 18.09 11.08 16.32
C HIS A 192 19.28 10.61 17.14
N ALA A 193 19.65 9.32 17.08
CA ALA A 193 20.67 8.77 17.97
C ALA A 193 22.08 9.31 17.66
N GLY A 194 22.41 9.47 16.39
CA GLY A 194 23.67 10.06 15.92
C GLY A 194 23.58 11.52 15.50
N GLY A 195 22.37 12.10 15.44
CA GLY A 195 22.17 13.49 15.05
C GLY A 195 22.47 13.77 13.57
N HIS A 196 22.49 12.74 12.73
CA HIS A 196 22.83 12.88 11.31
C HIS A 196 21.68 13.55 10.55
N THR A 197 22.03 14.39 9.58
CA THR A 197 21.07 15.09 8.72
C THR A 197 21.36 14.87 7.24
N GLY A 198 20.40 15.17 6.37
CA GLY A 198 20.55 15.03 4.93
C GLY A 198 20.76 13.58 4.49
N GLU A 199 21.65 13.38 3.52
CA GLU A 199 21.80 12.09 2.85
C GLU A 199 22.30 10.99 3.79
N GLU A 200 23.24 11.31 4.69
CA GLU A 200 23.77 10.34 5.65
C GLU A 200 22.69 9.87 6.64
N GLY A 201 21.88 10.81 7.15
CA GLY A 201 20.73 10.48 7.99
C GLY A 201 19.71 9.62 7.26
N ALA A 202 19.49 9.87 5.96
CA ALA A 202 18.58 9.06 5.15
C ALA A 202 19.08 7.61 5.01
N LEU A 203 20.37 7.42 4.73
CA LEU A 203 20.98 6.10 4.56
C LEU A 203 20.93 5.28 5.86
N ILE A 204 21.18 5.91 7.01
CA ILE A 204 21.08 5.23 8.32
C ILE A 204 19.65 4.75 8.57
N LEU A 205 18.65 5.60 8.32
CA LEU A 205 17.24 5.23 8.52
C LEU A 205 16.78 4.15 7.56
N LEU A 206 17.28 4.15 6.31
CA LEU A 206 17.02 3.12 5.31
C LEU A 206 17.64 1.76 5.65
N GLY A 207 18.74 1.76 6.42
CA GLY A 207 19.41 0.55 6.90
C GLY A 207 18.78 -0.10 8.14
N LEU A 208 17.73 0.51 8.71
CA LEU A 208 17.05 -0.09 9.87
C LEU A 208 16.30 -1.36 9.46
N PRO A 209 16.48 -2.49 10.17
CA PRO A 209 16.03 -3.79 9.69
C PRO A 209 14.52 -4.00 9.88
N HIS A 210 13.93 -3.49 10.97
CA HIS A 210 12.50 -3.68 11.29
C HIS A 210 11.84 -2.39 11.83
N PRO A 211 11.91 -1.26 11.11
CA PRO A 211 11.37 -0.01 11.62
C PRO A 211 9.84 -0.01 11.62
N ARG A 212 9.26 0.52 12.69
CA ARG A 212 7.89 1.00 12.71
C ARG A 212 7.82 2.30 11.92
N LEU A 213 6.90 2.34 10.95
CA LEU A 213 6.72 3.47 10.06
C LEU A 213 5.47 4.23 10.44
N SER A 214 5.55 5.55 10.39
CA SER A 214 4.38 6.41 10.53
C SER A 214 4.47 7.59 9.59
N LEU A 215 3.35 7.94 8.97
CA LEU A 215 3.24 9.14 8.16
C LEU A 215 2.91 10.32 9.06
N GLU A 216 3.73 11.35 8.97
CA GLU A 216 3.62 12.62 9.68
C GLU A 216 3.66 13.76 8.67
N ARG A 217 3.36 14.96 9.13
CA ARG A 217 3.61 16.17 8.36
C ARG A 217 5.10 16.48 8.27
N SER A 218 5.52 16.99 7.11
CA SER A 218 6.86 17.51 6.92
C SER A 218 6.94 19.01 7.15
N TYR A 219 7.78 19.41 8.11
CA TYR A 219 8.10 20.81 8.41
C TYR A 219 9.46 21.26 7.82
N HIS A 220 10.22 20.35 7.20
CA HIS A 220 11.60 20.61 6.71
C HIS A 220 11.78 20.31 5.21
N ASN A 221 10.71 20.19 4.43
CA ASN A 221 10.78 19.82 3.01
C ASN A 221 10.99 21.00 2.04
N GLN A 222 11.24 22.21 2.52
CA GLN A 222 11.42 23.38 1.65
C GLN A 222 12.77 23.42 0.95
N ARG A 223 13.83 22.99 1.65
CA ARG A 223 15.18 22.96 1.10
C ARG A 223 15.51 21.54 0.68
N ARG A 224 15.96 21.39 -0.56
CA ARG A 224 16.48 20.11 -1.07
C ARG A 224 17.95 19.99 -0.66
N VAL A 225 18.17 19.38 0.49
CA VAL A 225 19.51 19.04 0.99
C VAL A 225 20.02 17.81 0.26
N ILE A 226 19.15 16.80 0.10
CA ILE A 226 19.47 15.57 -0.61
C ILE A 226 19.26 15.75 -2.11
N ARG A 227 20.34 15.70 -2.88
CA ARG A 227 20.32 15.86 -4.34
C ARG A 227 20.18 14.55 -5.07
N SER A 228 20.59 13.44 -4.45
CA SER A 228 20.46 12.10 -4.96
C SER A 228 19.00 11.76 -5.26
N THR A 229 18.79 10.94 -6.30
CA THR A 229 17.45 10.42 -6.61
C THR A 229 17.06 9.35 -5.59
N LEU A 230 15.76 9.08 -5.43
CA LEU A 230 15.30 8.02 -4.55
C LEU A 230 15.98 6.68 -4.89
N THR A 231 16.10 6.34 -6.17
CA THR A 231 16.77 5.12 -6.62
C THR A 231 18.23 5.07 -6.17
N THR A 232 18.98 6.17 -6.30
CA THR A 232 20.36 6.27 -5.83
C THR A 232 20.46 6.07 -4.32
N LEU A 233 19.60 6.73 -3.55
CA LEU A 233 19.52 6.57 -2.09
C LEU A 233 19.24 5.13 -1.68
N LEU A 234 18.27 4.48 -2.32
CA LEU A 234 17.90 3.09 -2.02
C LEU A 234 19.02 2.12 -2.37
N MET A 235 19.65 2.30 -3.53
CA MET A 235 20.78 1.45 -3.96
C MET A 235 21.98 1.59 -3.02
N GLU A 236 22.33 2.82 -2.64
CA GLU A 236 23.44 3.08 -1.72
C GLU A 236 23.14 2.54 -0.30
N ALA A 237 21.89 2.65 0.17
CA ALA A 237 21.49 2.08 1.45
C ALA A 237 21.58 0.54 1.45
N MET A 238 21.13 -0.13 0.38
CA MET A 238 21.22 -1.58 0.26
C MET A 238 22.67 -2.05 0.13
N LYS A 239 23.49 -1.30 -0.60
CA LYS A 239 24.94 -1.55 -0.68
C LYS A 239 25.58 -1.48 0.71
N ARG A 240 25.29 -0.45 1.51
CA ARG A 240 25.82 -0.33 2.88
C ARG A 240 25.33 -1.45 3.80
N LEU A 241 24.09 -1.89 3.65
CA LEU A 241 23.55 -3.01 4.42
C LEU A 241 24.26 -4.33 4.07
N ASP A 242 24.66 -4.52 2.82
CA ASP A 242 25.42 -5.69 2.34
C ASP A 242 26.91 -5.62 2.71
N GLU A 243 27.50 -4.41 2.71
CA GLU A 243 28.91 -4.16 3.04
C GLU A 243 29.20 -4.11 4.55
N THR A 244 28.18 -3.96 5.39
CA THR A 244 28.33 -3.98 6.85
C THR A 244 28.16 -5.43 7.34
N PRO A 245 29.23 -6.19 7.63
CA PRO A 245 29.07 -7.48 8.27
C PRO A 245 28.35 -7.24 9.60
N ALA A 246 27.26 -7.98 9.84
CA ALA A 246 26.49 -7.91 11.08
C ALA A 246 27.45 -7.91 12.28
N ALA A 247 27.61 -6.75 12.91
CA ALA A 247 28.43 -6.63 14.10
C ALA A 247 27.84 -7.57 15.15
N ALA A 248 28.65 -8.56 15.55
CA ALA A 248 28.42 -9.58 16.55
C ALA A 248 27.20 -9.34 17.45
N ALA A 249 26.12 -10.07 17.19
CA ALA A 249 25.11 -10.30 18.22
C ALA A 249 25.78 -11.08 19.37
N PRO A 250 25.58 -10.68 20.64
CA PRO A 250 26.14 -11.41 21.76
C PRO A 250 25.56 -12.82 21.81
N ASP A 251 26.46 -13.81 21.91
CA ASP A 251 26.17 -15.23 22.09
C ASP A 251 25.10 -15.44 23.17
N THR A 252 23.87 -15.60 22.72
CA THR A 252 22.80 -16.18 23.52
C THR A 252 22.61 -17.58 22.95
N PRO A 253 22.86 -18.66 23.71
CA PRO A 253 22.95 -19.98 23.12
C PRO A 253 21.59 -20.38 22.55
N LEU A 254 21.54 -20.55 21.23
CA LEU A 254 20.45 -21.18 20.48
C LEU A 254 20.37 -22.66 20.86
N LEU A 255 19.87 -22.95 22.06
CA LEU A 255 19.68 -24.32 22.55
C LEU A 255 18.24 -24.84 22.37
N GLU A 256 17.30 -24.03 21.85
CA GLU A 256 15.92 -24.49 21.62
C GLU A 256 15.54 -24.64 20.12
N ASP A 257 16.21 -23.95 19.19
CA ASP A 257 15.84 -24.00 17.75
C ASP A 257 16.60 -25.05 16.92
N ALA A 258 17.67 -25.65 17.45
CA ALA A 258 18.44 -26.67 16.73
C ALA A 258 17.63 -27.96 16.48
N MET A 259 16.62 -28.27 17.31
CA MET A 259 15.72 -29.41 17.07
C MET A 259 14.67 -29.11 16.00
N PHE A 260 14.29 -27.84 15.80
CA PHE A 260 13.26 -27.43 14.85
C PHE A 260 13.80 -27.46 13.42
N PHE A 261 14.99 -26.89 13.19
CA PHE A 261 15.64 -26.90 11.88
C PHE A 261 16.12 -28.28 11.44
N LYS A 262 16.59 -29.12 12.38
CA LYS A 262 17.05 -30.48 12.06
C LYS A 262 15.92 -31.39 11.58
N ARG A 263 14.68 -31.16 12.05
CA ARG A 263 13.48 -31.86 11.58
C ARG A 263 13.02 -31.43 10.18
N TRP A 264 13.42 -30.23 9.73
CA TRP A 264 13.04 -29.70 8.42
C TRP A 264 14.03 -30.07 7.31
N LEU A 265 15.28 -30.40 7.66
CA LEU A 265 16.35 -30.75 6.73
C LEU A 265 16.58 -32.26 6.56
N GLU A 266 15.80 -33.12 7.22
CA GLU A 266 15.85 -34.55 6.93
C GLU A 266 15.22 -34.81 5.55
N PRO A 267 15.94 -35.45 4.60
CA PRO A 267 15.39 -35.77 3.30
C PRO A 267 14.18 -36.68 3.49
N TYR A 268 13.08 -36.32 2.84
CA TYR A 268 11.83 -37.08 2.84
C TYR A 268 12.09 -38.47 2.25
N ALA A 269 12.48 -39.42 3.11
CA ALA A 269 12.61 -40.82 2.75
C ALA A 269 11.20 -41.35 2.51
N ALA A 270 10.94 -41.68 1.24
CA ALA A 270 9.71 -42.25 0.74
C ALA A 270 9.22 -43.36 1.67
N HIS A 271 8.13 -43.10 2.38
CA HIS A 271 7.29 -44.18 2.90
C HIS A 271 6.31 -44.54 1.80
N SER A 272 6.66 -45.59 1.06
CA SER A 272 5.70 -46.39 0.30
C SER A 272 4.68 -46.97 1.27
N ALA A 273 3.48 -46.41 1.28
CA ALA A 273 2.30 -47.04 1.84
C ALA A 273 1.26 -47.14 0.72
N ASP A 274 0.94 -48.39 0.39
CA ASP A 274 -0.06 -48.80 -0.59
C ASP A 274 -1.36 -48.00 -0.45
N VAL A 275 -1.71 -47.25 -1.50
CA VAL A 275 -3.08 -46.80 -1.73
C VAL A 275 -3.45 -47.21 -3.14
N ALA A 276 -4.35 -48.18 -3.21
CA ALA A 276 -4.84 -48.80 -4.43
C ALA A 276 -5.40 -47.77 -5.42
N SER A 277 -4.98 -47.90 -6.68
CA SER A 277 -5.54 -47.20 -7.83
C SER A 277 -6.98 -47.67 -8.09
N PRO A 278 -7.92 -46.78 -8.43
CA PRO A 278 -9.14 -47.20 -9.12
C PRO A 278 -8.88 -47.35 -10.61
N ASP A 279 -9.35 -48.46 -11.17
CA ASP A 279 -9.22 -48.88 -12.57
C ASP A 279 -9.83 -47.88 -13.57
N PRO A 280 -9.32 -47.83 -14.82
CA PRO A 280 -9.90 -47.06 -15.91
C PRO A 280 -11.11 -47.79 -16.53
N PRO A 281 -12.14 -47.09 -17.03
CA PRO A 281 -13.18 -47.73 -17.83
C PRO A 281 -12.74 -47.93 -19.29
N THR A 282 -13.01 -49.14 -19.79
CA THR A 282 -12.75 -49.67 -21.15
C THR A 282 -13.66 -49.03 -22.22
N PRO A 283 -13.22 -48.92 -23.50
CA PRO A 283 -13.97 -48.20 -24.55
C PRO A 283 -15.00 -49.06 -25.29
N GLY A 284 -16.11 -48.45 -25.72
CA GLY A 284 -17.16 -49.02 -26.58
C GLY A 284 -17.59 -48.06 -27.70
N ALA A 285 -17.83 -48.59 -28.89
CA ALA A 285 -17.76 -47.94 -30.20
C ALA A 285 -19.07 -47.37 -30.80
N ALA A 286 -18.92 -46.39 -31.71
CA ALA A 286 -19.72 -45.95 -32.90
C ALA A 286 -21.24 -45.68 -32.74
N GLY A 287 -21.93 -44.64 -33.27
CA GLY A 287 -21.82 -43.53 -34.25
C GLY A 287 -23.29 -43.05 -34.53
N PRO A 288 -23.69 -42.21 -35.52
CA PRO A 288 -23.04 -41.13 -36.29
C PRO A 288 -23.66 -39.72 -36.02
N SER A 289 -23.09 -38.70 -36.68
CA SER A 289 -23.42 -37.24 -36.64
C SER A 289 -24.85 -36.88 -37.09
N PRO A 290 -25.37 -35.67 -36.76
CA PRO A 290 -25.20 -34.56 -37.71
C PRO A 290 -24.83 -33.21 -37.04
N ALA A 291 -24.02 -32.41 -37.75
CA ALA A 291 -23.73 -31.01 -37.41
C ALA A 291 -25.00 -30.12 -37.49
N PRO A 292 -25.03 -28.99 -36.77
CA PRO A 292 -24.60 -27.74 -37.41
C PRO A 292 -23.79 -26.80 -36.50
N HIS A 293 -22.72 -26.26 -37.10
CA HIS A 293 -22.05 -24.96 -36.86
C HIS A 293 -21.65 -24.53 -35.43
N SER A 294 -20.34 -24.38 -35.29
CA SER A 294 -19.46 -24.25 -34.13
C SER A 294 -19.54 -22.93 -33.35
N PRO A 295 -19.47 -22.97 -32.00
CA PRO A 295 -19.02 -21.85 -31.16
C PRO A 295 -17.50 -21.86 -30.86
N GLU A 296 -16.77 -22.91 -31.26
CA GLU A 296 -15.38 -23.14 -30.82
C GLU A 296 -14.32 -22.22 -31.47
N ASP A 297 -14.62 -21.58 -32.61
CA ASP A 297 -13.68 -20.65 -33.25
C ASP A 297 -13.57 -19.30 -32.53
N THR A 298 -14.58 -18.92 -31.74
CA THR A 298 -14.60 -17.62 -31.05
C THR A 298 -13.77 -17.63 -29.76
N THR A 299 -13.64 -18.79 -29.09
CA THR A 299 -12.93 -18.91 -27.81
C THR A 299 -11.41 -19.04 -27.98
N MET A 300 -10.94 -19.74 -29.03
CA MET A 300 -9.50 -19.92 -29.34
C MET A 300 -8.82 -18.61 -29.81
N SER A 301 -9.55 -17.75 -30.51
CA SER A 301 -9.07 -16.42 -30.92
C SER A 301 -8.66 -15.57 -29.71
N ASN A 302 -9.49 -15.57 -28.65
CA ASN A 302 -9.26 -14.73 -27.49
C ASN A 302 -8.06 -15.18 -26.66
N VAL A 303 -7.89 -16.50 -26.43
CA VAL A 303 -6.77 -17.04 -25.65
C VAL A 303 -5.43 -16.71 -26.29
N LYS A 304 -5.31 -16.86 -27.61
CA LYS A 304 -4.09 -16.51 -28.34
C LYS A 304 -3.78 -15.02 -28.24
N ASP A 305 -4.76 -14.15 -28.46
CA ASP A 305 -4.58 -12.70 -28.39
C ASP A 305 -4.14 -12.22 -26.98
N ILE A 306 -4.69 -12.84 -25.94
CA ILE A 306 -4.29 -12.60 -24.54
C ILE A 306 -2.83 -13.01 -24.31
N LEU A 307 -2.44 -14.19 -24.78
CA LEU A 307 -1.08 -14.70 -24.62
C LEU A 307 -0.06 -13.88 -25.43
N ASP A 308 -0.42 -13.48 -26.65
CA ASP A 308 0.41 -12.60 -27.48
C ASP A 308 0.56 -11.22 -26.80
N SER A 309 -0.51 -10.71 -26.20
CA SER A 309 -0.45 -9.47 -25.40
C SER A 309 0.39 -9.62 -24.13
N ALA A 310 0.36 -10.78 -23.48
CA ALA A 310 1.22 -11.09 -22.33
C ALA A 310 2.69 -11.20 -22.74
N MET A 311 2.99 -11.74 -23.92
CA MET A 311 4.33 -11.76 -24.50
C MET A 311 4.84 -10.37 -24.91
N GLY A 312 3.95 -9.40 -25.10
CA GLY A 312 4.28 -7.98 -25.27
C GLY A 312 4.69 -7.25 -23.99
N ILE A 313 4.71 -7.94 -22.84
CA ILE A 313 5.23 -7.37 -21.58
C ILE A 313 6.75 -7.36 -21.63
N ASP A 314 7.36 -6.23 -21.25
CA ASP A 314 8.81 -6.07 -21.27
C ASP A 314 9.50 -7.13 -20.41
N GLY A 315 10.41 -7.88 -21.03
CA GLY A 315 11.13 -8.97 -20.39
C GLY A 315 10.38 -10.31 -20.35
N ALA A 316 9.19 -10.43 -20.96
CA ALA A 316 8.48 -11.71 -21.08
C ALA A 316 9.29 -12.75 -21.85
N LEU A 317 9.42 -13.93 -21.25
CA LEU A 317 10.08 -15.11 -21.81
C LEU A 317 9.05 -16.16 -22.22
N ALA A 318 8.01 -16.32 -21.41
CA ALA A 318 6.92 -17.24 -21.67
C ALA A 318 5.65 -16.85 -20.91
N ALA A 319 4.50 -17.27 -21.42
CA ALA A 319 3.19 -17.12 -20.80
C ALA A 319 2.35 -18.39 -20.98
N ALA A 320 1.45 -18.66 -20.03
CA ALA A 320 0.46 -19.73 -20.15
C ALA A 320 -0.85 -19.36 -19.45
N LEU A 321 -1.98 -19.77 -20.02
CA LEU A 321 -3.28 -19.74 -19.35
C LEU A 321 -3.60 -21.17 -18.91
N VAL A 322 -3.91 -21.35 -17.63
CA VAL A 322 -4.02 -22.68 -17.01
C VAL A 322 -5.29 -22.79 -16.20
N ASP A 323 -6.01 -23.91 -16.34
CA ASP A 323 -7.08 -24.31 -15.44
C ASP A 323 -6.51 -25.07 -14.25
N TYR A 324 -6.55 -24.47 -13.05
CA TYR A 324 -5.98 -25.08 -11.85
C TYR A 324 -6.90 -26.13 -11.19
N SER A 325 -8.11 -26.33 -11.72
CA SER A 325 -8.96 -27.46 -11.33
C SER A 325 -8.56 -28.76 -12.03
N SER A 326 -7.98 -28.69 -13.23
CA SER A 326 -7.48 -29.85 -14.00
C SER A 326 -5.96 -29.92 -14.09
N GLY A 327 -5.25 -28.81 -13.91
CA GLY A 327 -3.80 -28.69 -14.16
C GLY A 327 -3.46 -28.54 -15.65
N MET A 328 -4.45 -28.34 -16.52
CA MET A 328 -4.29 -28.26 -17.96
C MET A 328 -3.94 -26.84 -18.41
N ALA A 329 -2.90 -26.70 -19.23
CA ALA A 329 -2.63 -25.47 -19.96
C ALA A 329 -3.61 -25.33 -21.13
N LEU A 330 -4.45 -24.30 -21.09
CA LEU A 330 -5.42 -23.96 -22.15
C LEU A 330 -4.74 -23.27 -23.34
N GLY A 331 -3.60 -22.65 -23.10
CA GLY A 331 -2.75 -22.09 -24.14
C GLY A 331 -1.39 -21.68 -23.57
N THR A 332 -0.36 -21.69 -24.42
CA THR A 332 1.01 -21.33 -24.07
C THR A 332 1.60 -20.43 -25.16
N ALA A 333 2.51 -19.53 -24.77
CA ALA A 333 3.26 -18.66 -25.67
C ALA A 333 4.69 -18.43 -25.14
N GLY A 334 5.64 -18.19 -26.04
CA GLY A 334 7.05 -18.06 -25.70
C GLY A 334 7.78 -19.40 -25.54
N GLY A 335 8.88 -19.44 -24.79
CA GLY A 335 9.70 -20.64 -24.68
C GLY A 335 10.81 -20.57 -23.62
N GLY A 336 11.75 -21.54 -23.69
CA GLY A 336 12.86 -21.65 -22.73
C GLY A 336 12.58 -22.60 -21.55
N MET A 337 11.40 -23.19 -21.48
CA MET A 337 11.04 -24.27 -20.56
C MET A 337 9.84 -25.07 -21.09
N ASN A 338 9.55 -26.22 -20.46
CA ASN A 338 8.33 -26.98 -20.73
C ASN A 338 7.16 -26.33 -19.97
N LEU A 339 6.30 -25.60 -20.69
CA LEU A 339 5.23 -24.80 -20.10
C LEU A 339 4.06 -25.64 -19.61
N GLU A 340 3.82 -26.80 -20.20
CA GLU A 340 2.82 -27.77 -19.76
C GLU A 340 3.21 -28.38 -18.41
N LEU A 341 4.49 -28.74 -18.24
CA LEU A 341 5.02 -29.20 -16.95
C LEU A 341 5.04 -28.08 -15.91
N ALA A 342 5.43 -26.86 -16.31
CA ALA A 342 5.41 -25.70 -15.42
C ALA A 342 3.97 -25.37 -14.97
N ALA A 343 2.99 -25.46 -15.87
CA ALA A 343 1.57 -25.28 -15.57
C ALA A 343 1.06 -26.30 -14.53
N ALA A 344 1.42 -27.57 -14.70
CA ALA A 344 1.08 -28.62 -13.74
C ALA A 344 1.73 -28.36 -12.36
N GLY A 345 3.02 -28.01 -12.34
CA GLY A 345 3.73 -27.71 -11.09
C GLY A 345 3.16 -26.49 -10.37
N ASN A 346 2.87 -25.41 -11.10
CA ASN A 346 2.30 -24.18 -10.55
C ASN A 346 0.85 -24.36 -10.08
N THR A 347 0.10 -25.29 -10.69
CA THR A 347 -1.22 -25.69 -10.19
C THR A 347 -1.15 -26.19 -8.75
N GLU A 348 -0.15 -26.99 -8.42
CA GLU A 348 0.02 -27.49 -7.05
C GLU A 348 0.41 -26.38 -6.06
N VAL A 349 1.15 -25.37 -6.51
CA VAL A 349 1.44 -24.16 -5.70
C VAL A 349 0.15 -23.42 -5.35
N VAL A 350 -0.69 -23.16 -6.35
CA VAL A 350 -1.99 -22.46 -6.16
C VAL A 350 -2.89 -23.26 -5.22
N ARG A 351 -3.05 -24.57 -5.47
CA ARG A 351 -3.88 -25.46 -4.65
C ARG A 351 -3.39 -25.59 -3.22
N ALA A 352 -2.07 -25.73 -3.02
CA ALA A 352 -1.49 -25.79 -1.69
C ALA A 352 -1.84 -24.51 -0.92
N LYS A 353 -1.67 -23.33 -1.54
CA LYS A 353 -1.98 -22.06 -0.90
C LYS A 353 -3.46 -21.91 -0.57
N LEU A 354 -4.36 -22.29 -1.49
CA LEU A 354 -5.81 -22.27 -1.26
C LEU A 354 -6.21 -23.16 -0.07
N ARG A 355 -5.69 -24.40 0.00
CA ARG A 355 -5.92 -25.31 1.14
C ARG A 355 -5.41 -24.73 2.46
N THR A 356 -4.25 -24.08 2.46
CA THR A 356 -3.70 -23.43 3.65
C THR A 356 -4.59 -22.26 4.09
N MET A 357 -5.12 -21.46 3.16
CA MET A 357 -6.03 -20.36 3.48
C MET A 357 -7.32 -20.89 4.14
N GLU A 358 -7.89 -21.95 3.59
CA GLU A 358 -9.05 -22.63 4.16
C GLU A 358 -8.76 -23.15 5.58
N SER A 359 -7.64 -23.86 5.75
CA SER A 359 -7.24 -24.44 7.03
C SER A 359 -6.99 -23.38 8.12
N LEU A 360 -6.45 -22.22 7.74
CA LEU A 360 -6.16 -21.11 8.65
C LEU A 360 -7.34 -20.12 8.80
N GLY A 361 -8.46 -20.34 8.09
CA GLY A 361 -9.60 -19.42 8.08
C GLY A 361 -9.28 -18.04 7.50
N ILE A 362 -8.28 -17.92 6.63
CA ILE A 362 -7.90 -16.67 5.96
C ILE A 362 -8.98 -16.33 4.93
N LYS A 363 -9.74 -15.25 5.20
CA LYS A 363 -10.77 -14.73 4.30
C LYS A 363 -10.13 -13.90 3.17
N GLY A 364 -10.69 -13.96 1.97
CA GLY A 364 -10.23 -13.24 0.79
C GLY A 364 -9.77 -14.18 -0.33
N GLN A 365 -9.15 -13.62 -1.36
CA GLN A 365 -8.66 -14.37 -2.53
C GLN A 365 -7.18 -14.12 -2.77
N ILE A 366 -6.52 -15.05 -3.47
CA ILE A 366 -5.16 -14.84 -3.97
C ILE A 366 -5.25 -13.88 -5.15
N GLU A 367 -4.55 -12.75 -5.09
CA GLU A 367 -4.44 -11.84 -6.24
C GLU A 367 -3.39 -12.34 -7.21
N ASP A 368 -2.14 -12.49 -6.75
CA ASP A 368 -1.08 -13.16 -7.48
C ASP A 368 -0.08 -13.85 -6.54
N ILE A 369 0.75 -14.70 -7.13
CA ILE A 369 1.91 -15.33 -6.50
C ILE A 369 3.14 -14.95 -7.32
N LEU A 370 4.12 -14.33 -6.67
CA LEU A 370 5.41 -14.04 -7.27
C LEU A 370 6.46 -15.02 -6.75
N ILE A 371 7.07 -15.76 -7.65
CA ILE A 371 8.24 -16.61 -7.37
C ILE A 371 9.45 -15.94 -8.01
N THR A 372 10.47 -15.66 -7.21
CA THR A 372 11.71 -15.04 -7.67
C THR A 372 12.81 -16.09 -7.73
N LEU A 373 13.36 -16.32 -8.92
CA LEU A 373 14.53 -17.16 -9.15
C LEU A 373 15.77 -16.26 -9.33
N GLU A 374 16.92 -16.90 -9.52
CA GLU A 374 18.20 -16.20 -9.72
C GLU A 374 18.15 -15.25 -10.93
N SER A 375 17.67 -15.74 -12.07
CA SER A 375 17.62 -15.00 -13.35
C SER A 375 16.21 -14.65 -13.83
N GLN A 376 15.16 -15.13 -13.16
CA GLN A 376 13.78 -15.02 -13.64
C GLN A 376 12.79 -14.62 -12.55
N TYR A 377 11.76 -13.88 -12.94
CA TYR A 377 10.53 -13.73 -12.15
C TYR A 377 9.43 -14.60 -12.76
N HIS A 378 8.63 -15.20 -11.89
CA HIS A 378 7.51 -16.07 -12.24
C HIS A 378 6.28 -15.50 -11.54
N ILE A 379 5.29 -15.05 -12.31
CA ILE A 379 4.05 -14.47 -11.79
C ILE A 379 2.91 -15.43 -12.11
N ILE A 380 2.12 -15.79 -11.09
CA ILE A 380 0.89 -16.55 -11.23
C ILE A 380 -0.26 -15.62 -10.80
N TYR A 381 -1.01 -15.10 -11.75
CA TYR A 381 -2.19 -14.27 -11.48
C TYR A 381 -3.43 -15.14 -11.42
N VAL A 382 -4.04 -15.27 -10.23
CA VAL A 382 -5.13 -16.23 -10.00
C VAL A 382 -6.47 -15.57 -10.29
N MET A 383 -7.34 -16.28 -11.00
CA MET A 383 -8.71 -15.87 -11.33
C MET A 383 -9.70 -16.87 -10.71
N PRO A 384 -10.05 -16.70 -9.42
CA PRO A 384 -10.79 -17.70 -8.65
C PRO A 384 -12.17 -18.01 -9.22
N GLN A 385 -12.81 -17.01 -9.82
CA GLN A 385 -14.16 -17.13 -10.38
C GLN A 385 -14.22 -18.06 -11.60
N LEU A 386 -13.08 -18.26 -12.27
CA LEU A 386 -12.98 -19.05 -13.50
C LEU A 386 -12.19 -20.35 -13.31
N SER A 387 -11.72 -20.64 -12.09
CA SER A 387 -10.79 -21.73 -11.81
C SER A 387 -9.50 -21.70 -12.65
N MET A 388 -9.07 -20.51 -13.08
CA MET A 388 -7.90 -20.33 -13.96
C MET A 388 -6.82 -19.46 -13.32
N PHE A 389 -5.59 -19.57 -13.82
CA PHE A 389 -4.54 -18.57 -13.60
C PHE A 389 -3.79 -18.26 -14.88
N LEU A 390 -3.27 -17.03 -14.96
CA LEU A 390 -2.32 -16.62 -15.98
C LEU A 390 -0.91 -16.70 -15.40
N TYR A 391 -0.04 -17.44 -16.07
CA TYR A 391 1.36 -17.64 -15.69
C TYR A 391 2.25 -16.85 -16.63
N LEU A 392 3.15 -16.03 -16.08
CA LEU A 392 4.11 -15.24 -16.84
C LEU A 392 5.52 -15.45 -16.29
N VAL A 393 6.45 -15.77 -17.18
CA VAL A 393 7.88 -15.86 -16.93
C VAL A 393 8.57 -14.63 -17.50
N LEU A 394 9.39 -14.00 -16.67
CA LEU A 394 10.06 -12.74 -16.97
C LEU A 394 11.56 -12.87 -16.72
N SER A 395 12.36 -12.24 -17.59
CA SER A 395 13.81 -12.06 -17.45
C SER A 395 14.09 -11.00 -16.39
N LYS A 396 14.80 -11.32 -15.30
CA LYS A 396 15.03 -10.40 -14.17
C LYS A 396 15.83 -9.14 -14.56
N ASP A 397 16.72 -9.27 -15.53
CA ASP A 397 17.56 -8.22 -16.10
C ASP A 397 16.82 -7.23 -17.01
N ARG A 398 15.67 -7.63 -17.57
CA ARG A 398 14.92 -6.81 -18.53
C ARG A 398 13.53 -6.41 -18.03
N ALA A 399 12.95 -7.15 -17.11
CA ALA A 399 11.55 -7.00 -16.75
C ALA A 399 11.29 -5.86 -15.77
N ASN A 400 10.26 -5.07 -16.05
CA ASN A 400 9.65 -4.16 -15.08
C ASN A 400 8.52 -4.88 -14.35
N LEU A 401 8.79 -5.38 -13.14
CA LEU A 401 7.85 -6.20 -12.38
C LEU A 401 6.51 -5.49 -12.08
N ALA A 402 6.55 -4.19 -11.78
CA ALA A 402 5.35 -3.42 -11.49
C ALA A 402 4.44 -3.32 -12.73
N MET A 403 5.05 -2.99 -13.88
CA MET A 403 4.34 -2.92 -15.16
C MET A 403 3.84 -4.29 -15.60
N ALA A 404 4.63 -5.35 -15.37
CA ALA A 404 4.22 -6.71 -15.69
C ALA A 404 2.98 -7.12 -14.88
N ARG A 405 2.96 -6.92 -13.56
CA ARG A 405 1.79 -7.22 -12.71
C ARG A 405 0.56 -6.39 -13.12
N PHE A 406 0.74 -5.10 -13.42
CA PHE A 406 -0.35 -4.24 -13.86
C PHE A 406 -0.96 -4.67 -15.20
N LYS A 407 -0.11 -4.94 -16.21
CA LYS A 407 -0.54 -5.42 -17.53
C LYS A 407 -1.20 -6.80 -17.40
N LEU A 408 -0.63 -7.70 -16.61
CA LEU A 408 -1.18 -9.04 -16.38
C LEU A 408 -2.56 -8.99 -15.71
N LYS A 409 -2.76 -8.11 -14.72
CA LYS A 409 -4.07 -7.85 -14.10
C LYS A 409 -5.08 -7.29 -15.11
N SER A 410 -4.65 -6.38 -15.98
CA SER A 410 -5.51 -5.80 -17.03
C SER A 410 -5.95 -6.86 -18.04
N LEU A 411 -5.02 -7.73 -18.47
CA LEU A 411 -5.30 -8.85 -19.37
C LEU A 411 -6.21 -9.90 -18.73
N ALA A 412 -6.02 -10.22 -17.45
CA ALA A 412 -6.91 -11.12 -16.73
C ALA A 412 -8.35 -10.58 -16.68
N GLY A 413 -8.52 -9.25 -16.57
CA GLY A 413 -9.82 -8.59 -16.60
C GLY A 413 -10.55 -8.68 -17.95
N THR A 414 -9.86 -8.95 -19.06
CA THR A 414 -10.48 -9.14 -20.37
C THR A 414 -10.91 -10.59 -20.62
N ILE A 415 -10.54 -11.52 -19.74
CA ILE A 415 -10.95 -12.93 -19.81
C ILE A 415 -12.37 -13.05 -19.24
N SER A 416 -13.36 -12.96 -20.12
CA SER A 416 -14.76 -13.29 -19.81
C SER A 416 -15.15 -14.59 -20.51
N VAL A 417 -15.71 -15.54 -19.75
CA VAL A 417 -16.38 -16.73 -20.29
C VAL A 417 -17.82 -16.40 -20.63
#